data_AF-R1GCE7-F1
#
_entry.id   AF-R1GCE7-F1
#
_cell.length_a   1.000
_cell.length_b   1.000
_cell.length_c   1.000
_cell.angle_alpha   90.00
_cell.angle_beta   90.00
_cell.angle_gamma   90.00
#
_symmetry.space_group_name_H-M   'P 1'
#
loop_
_entity.id
_entity.type
_entity.pdbx_description
1 polymer ?
#
loop_
_entity_poly.entity_id
_entity_poly.type
_entity_poly.pdbx_seq_one_letter_code
_entity_poly.pdbx_strand_id
1 'polypeptide(L)'
;MSAITFESFLGPFAATLPPPNHDNPQTLVPALIGTQAALTVLVILFVGTRFYTRLVVMRMFGWDDFIIGLAAATSIALMAVTSMATTKGTGYHLWDVEPAEISDGFRYTYWIVLLFYPITTLTKISVCIGYLGLFPGKKNRLFCYVMIGYSSMYGVALFFAHVFQCT
;
A
#
# COMPACT_ATOMS: atom_id res chain seq x y z
N MET A 1 -6.01 -33.87 -7.36
CA MET A 1 -6.26 -32.42 -7.22
C MET A 1 -7.39 -32.28 -6.21
N SER A 2 -7.05 -32.45 -4.94
CA SER A 2 -8.00 -32.45 -3.82
C SER A 2 -8.47 -31.03 -3.56
N ALA A 3 -9.78 -30.79 -3.66
CA ALA A 3 -10.39 -29.53 -3.26
C ALA A 3 -9.99 -29.24 -1.81
N ILE A 4 -9.30 -28.12 -1.59
CA ILE A 4 -8.99 -27.60 -0.26
C ILE A 4 -10.33 -27.19 0.34
N THR A 5 -10.95 -28.08 1.12
CA THR A 5 -12.18 -27.75 1.83
C THR A 5 -11.84 -26.81 2.98
N PHE A 6 -12.75 -25.88 3.29
CA PHE A 6 -12.60 -24.88 4.35
C PHE A 6 -12.14 -25.47 5.70
N GLU A 7 -12.64 -26.68 6.02
CA GLU A 7 -12.26 -27.51 7.17
C GLU A 7 -10.76 -27.85 7.22
N SER A 8 -10.14 -28.16 6.07
CA SER A 8 -8.72 -28.51 5.99
C SER A 8 -7.79 -27.31 6.24
N PHE A 9 -8.26 -26.09 6.00
CA PHE A 9 -7.48 -24.86 6.16
C PHE A 9 -7.51 -24.33 7.60
N LEU A 10 -8.61 -24.55 8.33
CA LEU A 10 -8.84 -24.00 9.67
C LEU A 10 -8.75 -25.03 10.80
N GLY A 11 -8.77 -26.33 10.47
CA GLY A 11 -8.67 -27.41 11.44
C GLY A 11 -9.73 -27.28 12.55
N PRO A 12 -9.37 -27.41 13.85
CA PRO A 12 -10.33 -27.39 14.95
C PRO A 12 -11.10 -26.07 15.11
N PHE A 13 -10.63 -24.99 14.48
CA PHE A 13 -11.29 -23.68 14.54
C PHE A 13 -12.56 -23.61 13.69
N ALA A 14 -12.68 -24.45 12.65
CA ALA A 14 -13.83 -24.45 11.74
C ALA A 14 -15.17 -24.64 12.48
N ALA A 15 -15.19 -25.45 13.55
CA ALA A 15 -16.39 -25.73 14.34
C ALA A 15 -16.88 -24.54 15.20
N THR A 16 -16.07 -23.50 15.39
CA THR A 16 -16.43 -22.31 16.19
C THR A 16 -16.93 -21.15 15.34
N LEU A 17 -16.94 -21.30 14.02
CA LEU A 17 -17.27 -20.21 13.10
C LEU A 17 -18.78 -20.04 12.91
N PRO A 18 -19.25 -18.80 12.71
CA PRO A 18 -20.63 -18.55 12.31
C PRO A 18 -20.91 -19.18 10.93
N PRO A 19 -22.19 -19.48 10.61
CA PRO A 19 -22.55 -20.05 9.32
C PRO A 19 -22.11 -19.13 8.17
N PRO A 20 -21.52 -19.68 7.08
CA PRO A 20 -21.17 -18.93 5.88
C PRO A 20 -22.38 -18.16 5.33
N ASN A 21 -22.23 -16.86 5.11
CA ASN A 21 -23.29 -16.02 4.57
C ASN A 21 -22.84 -15.39 3.25
N HIS A 22 -23.14 -16.09 2.16
CA HIS A 22 -22.78 -15.65 0.80
C HIS A 22 -23.74 -14.61 0.21
N ASP A 23 -24.97 -14.48 0.76
CA ASP A 23 -25.99 -13.57 0.24
C ASP A 23 -25.86 -12.14 0.80
N ASN A 24 -25.50 -12.00 2.08
CA ASN A 24 -25.27 -10.69 2.74
C ASN A 24 -24.09 -10.76 3.72
N PRO A 25 -22.85 -10.92 3.24
CA PRO A 25 -21.69 -11.01 4.10
C PRO A 25 -21.46 -9.71 4.89
N GLN A 26 -21.09 -9.83 6.16
CA GLN A 26 -20.60 -8.68 6.92
C GLN A 26 -19.23 -8.29 6.40
N THR A 27 -19.09 -7.06 5.88
CA THR A 27 -17.88 -6.65 5.15
C THR A 27 -17.33 -5.32 5.65
N LEU A 28 -16.00 -5.22 5.64
CA LEU A 28 -15.27 -3.98 5.88
C LEU A 28 -14.90 -3.27 4.57
N VAL A 29 -15.23 -3.87 3.43
CA VAL A 29 -15.06 -3.36 2.07
C VAL A 29 -15.51 -1.90 1.89
N PRO A 30 -16.74 -1.50 2.26
CA PRO A 30 -17.19 -0.11 2.07
C PRO A 30 -16.38 0.89 2.91
N ALA A 31 -16.00 0.51 4.13
CA ALA A 31 -15.15 1.35 4.98
C ALA A 31 -13.72 1.46 4.41
N LEU A 32 -13.18 0.37 3.86
CA LEU A 32 -11.86 0.31 3.25
C LEU A 32 -11.80 1.20 1.99
N ILE A 33 -12.77 1.08 1.08
CA ILE A 33 -12.85 1.92 -0.12
C ILE A 33 -13.10 3.38 0.25
N GLY A 34 -13.98 3.65 1.22
CA GLY A 34 -14.28 5.01 1.67
C GLY A 34 -13.06 5.74 2.23
N THR A 35 -12.30 5.08 3.11
CA THR A 35 -11.05 5.64 3.67
C THR A 35 -9.97 5.81 2.61
N GLN A 36 -9.81 4.83 1.72
CA GLN A 36 -8.88 4.86 0.61
C GLN A 36 -9.16 6.04 -0.34
N ALA A 37 -10.41 6.24 -0.74
CA ALA A 37 -10.82 7.35 -1.61
C ALA A 37 -10.55 8.70 -0.94
N ALA A 38 -10.95 8.88 0.33
CA ALA A 38 -10.74 10.12 1.06
C ALA A 38 -9.24 10.49 1.18
N LEU A 39 -8.39 9.51 1.50
CA LEU A 39 -6.95 9.70 1.58
C LEU A 39 -6.33 9.99 0.20
N THR A 40 -6.81 9.34 -0.86
CA THR A 40 -6.34 9.60 -2.23
C THR A 40 -6.61 11.04 -2.65
N VAL A 41 -7.81 11.56 -2.37
CA VAL A 41 -8.16 12.96 -2.64
C VAL A 41 -7.22 13.91 -1.90
N LEU A 42 -6.95 13.64 -0.62
CA LEU A 42 -6.01 14.41 0.17
C LEU A 42 -4.60 14.38 -0.43
N VAL A 43 -4.11 13.21 -0.84
CA VAL A 43 -2.80 13.07 -1.49
C VAL A 43 -2.75 13.90 -2.79
N ILE A 44 -3.78 13.83 -3.64
CA ILE A 44 -3.83 14.62 -4.88
C ILE A 44 -3.77 16.11 -4.59
N LEU A 45 -4.51 16.59 -3.59
CA LEU A 45 -4.48 18.00 -3.19
C LEU A 45 -3.09 18.43 -2.71
N PHE A 46 -2.48 17.69 -1.79
CA PHE A 46 -1.15 18.01 -1.26
C PHE A 46 -0.06 17.94 -2.33
N VAL A 47 -0.08 16.92 -3.18
CA VAL A 47 0.87 16.77 -4.28
C VAL A 47 0.65 17.87 -5.32
N GLY A 48 -0.59 18.22 -5.63
CA GLY A 48 -0.94 19.31 -6.53
C GLY A 48 -0.43 20.66 -6.03
N THR A 49 -0.67 21.00 -4.76
CA THR A 49 -0.12 22.21 -4.14
C THR A 49 1.41 22.21 -4.16
N ARG A 50 2.04 21.05 -3.89
CA ARG A 50 3.50 20.92 -3.91
C ARG A 50 4.08 21.16 -5.31
N PHE A 51 3.47 20.59 -6.35
CA PHE A 51 3.84 20.84 -7.74
C PHE A 51 3.66 22.31 -8.10
N TYR A 52 2.56 22.93 -7.68
CA TYR A 52 2.32 24.36 -7.90
C TYR A 52 3.40 25.23 -7.24
N THR A 53 3.73 25.00 -5.97
CA THR A 53 4.78 25.77 -5.28
C THR A 53 6.15 25.57 -5.94
N ARG A 54 6.51 24.35 -6.33
CA ARG A 54 7.82 24.08 -6.93
C ARG A 54 7.95 24.67 -8.35
N LEU A 55 6.95 24.45 -9.19
CA LEU A 55 6.94 24.89 -10.59
C LEU A 55 6.75 26.40 -10.72
N VAL A 56 5.80 26.98 -9.98
CA VAL A 56 5.38 28.37 -10.17
C VAL A 56 6.11 29.31 -9.22
N VAL A 57 6.24 28.95 -7.93
CA VAL A 57 6.83 29.83 -6.91
C VAL A 57 8.36 29.72 -6.89
N MET A 58 8.89 28.50 -6.83
CA MET A 58 10.34 28.28 -6.71
C MET A 58 11.06 28.28 -8.06
N ARG A 59 10.36 28.04 -9.18
CA ARG A 59 10.91 27.96 -10.55
C ARG A 59 12.18 27.11 -10.69
N MET A 60 12.37 26.14 -9.80
CA MET A 60 13.48 25.22 -9.84
C MET A 60 12.95 23.88 -10.34
N PHE A 61 13.30 23.55 -11.58
CA PHE A 61 12.95 22.26 -12.19
C PHE A 61 14.09 21.29 -11.93
N GLY A 62 13.95 20.44 -10.92
CA GLY A 62 14.94 19.43 -10.57
C GLY A 62 14.48 18.03 -10.94
N TRP A 63 15.43 17.11 -11.14
CA TRP A 63 15.14 15.66 -11.22
C TRP A 63 14.39 15.16 -9.97
N ASP A 64 14.55 15.83 -8.83
CA ASP A 64 13.82 15.60 -7.59
C ASP A 64 12.29 15.64 -7.78
N ASP A 65 11.78 16.60 -8.57
CA ASP A 65 10.34 16.80 -8.74
C ASP A 65 9.70 15.70 -9.60
N PHE A 66 10.47 15.09 -10.52
CA PHE A 66 10.01 13.93 -11.30
C PHE A 66 9.88 12.69 -10.41
N ILE A 67 10.82 12.48 -9.49
CA ILE A 67 10.78 11.36 -8.53
C ILE A 67 9.57 11.50 -7.61
N ILE A 68 9.24 12.71 -7.16
CA ILE A 68 8.03 12.99 -6.39
C ILE A 68 6.77 12.65 -7.18
N GLY A 69 6.67 13.10 -8.43
CA GLY A 69 5.52 12.83 -9.30
C GLY A 69 5.32 11.35 -9.55
N LEU A 70 6.40 10.64 -9.86
CA LEU A 70 6.38 9.20 -10.11
C LEU A 70 5.99 8.41 -8.85
N ALA A 71 6.54 8.79 -7.68
CA ALA A 71 6.18 8.16 -6.40
C ALA A 71 4.69 8.39 -6.06
N ALA A 72 4.16 9.58 -6.31
CA ALA A 72 2.74 9.87 -6.11
C ALA A 72 1.86 9.06 -7.09
N ALA A 73 2.20 9.05 -8.38
CA ALA A 73 1.44 8.32 -9.39
C ALA A 73 1.39 6.81 -9.12
N THR A 74 2.54 6.22 -8.76
CA THR A 74 2.63 4.79 -8.42
C THR A 74 1.86 4.44 -7.15
N SER A 75 1.82 5.33 -6.15
CA SER A 75 1.00 5.13 -4.95
C SER A 75 -0.51 5.14 -5.26
N ILE A 76 -0.97 6.04 -6.13
CA ILE A 76 -2.37 6.11 -6.57
C ILE A 76 -2.72 4.85 -7.39
N ALA A 77 -1.83 4.40 -8.27
CA ALA A 77 -2.02 3.18 -9.04
C ALA A 77 -2.15 1.95 -8.12
N LEU A 78 -1.32 1.84 -7.09
CA LEU A 78 -1.43 0.76 -6.10
C LEU A 78 -2.77 0.82 -5.35
N MET A 79 -3.27 2.02 -5.02
CA MET A 79 -4.57 2.17 -4.41
C MET A 79 -5.70 1.69 -5.31
N ALA A 80 -5.63 1.99 -6.61
CA ALA A 80 -6.61 1.49 -7.58
C ALA A 80 -6.59 -0.05 -7.69
N VAL A 81 -5.40 -0.66 -7.73
CA VAL A 81 -5.24 -2.12 -7.76
C VAL A 81 -5.78 -2.76 -6.47
N THR A 82 -5.58 -2.11 -5.32
CA THR A 82 -6.11 -2.58 -4.03
C THR A 82 -7.64 -2.57 -4.03
N SER A 83 -8.26 -1.51 -4.54
CA SER A 83 -9.71 -1.43 -4.70
C SER A 83 -10.26 -2.52 -5.62
N MET A 84 -9.53 -2.87 -6.68
CA MET A 84 -9.88 -3.99 -7.55
C MET A 84 -9.76 -5.34 -6.84
N ALA A 85 -8.72 -5.56 -6.03
CA ALA A 85 -8.55 -6.80 -5.28
C ALA A 85 -9.69 -7.04 -4.27
N THR A 86 -10.31 -5.98 -3.78
CA THR A 86 -11.49 -6.05 -2.91
C THR A 86 -12.69 -6.72 -3.59
N THR A 87 -12.80 -6.63 -4.92
CA THR A 87 -13.85 -7.33 -5.69
C THR A 87 -13.61 -8.84 -5.86
N LYS A 88 -12.42 -9.32 -5.49
CA LYS A 88 -12.00 -10.73 -5.57
C LYS A 88 -11.97 -11.42 -4.20
N GLY A 89 -12.83 -11.00 -3.28
CA GLY A 89 -12.92 -11.58 -1.93
C GLY A 89 -11.93 -11.02 -0.90
N THR A 90 -11.08 -10.06 -1.27
CA THR A 90 -10.19 -9.39 -0.31
C THR A 90 -11.00 -8.45 0.58
N GLY A 91 -10.97 -8.62 1.91
CA GLY A 91 -11.74 -7.79 2.85
C GLY A 91 -13.09 -8.37 3.30
N TYR A 92 -13.39 -9.60 2.86
CA TYR A 92 -14.46 -10.45 3.38
C TYR A 92 -13.90 -11.40 4.44
N HIS A 93 -14.77 -11.93 5.31
CA HIS A 93 -14.35 -12.98 6.23
C HIS A 93 -14.03 -14.27 5.46
N LEU A 94 -13.04 -15.03 5.93
CA LEU A 94 -12.56 -16.23 5.24
C LEU A 94 -13.66 -17.27 4.99
N TRP A 95 -14.69 -17.34 5.85
CA TRP A 95 -15.83 -18.23 5.71
C TRP A 95 -16.88 -17.77 4.68
N ASP A 96 -16.92 -16.48 4.35
CA ASP A 96 -17.88 -15.93 3.38
C ASP A 96 -17.37 -16.00 1.94
N VAL A 97 -16.08 -16.28 1.74
CA VAL A 97 -15.42 -16.38 0.43
C VAL A 97 -15.44 -17.82 -0.08
N GLU A 98 -15.74 -18.00 -1.36
CA GLU A 98 -15.75 -19.32 -1.97
C GLU A 98 -14.32 -19.93 -1.97
N PRO A 99 -14.14 -21.22 -1.57
CA PRO A 99 -12.81 -21.81 -1.42
C PRO A 99 -11.92 -21.74 -2.67
N ALA A 100 -12.52 -21.72 -3.85
CA ALA A 100 -11.81 -21.54 -5.11
C ALA A 100 -11.17 -20.13 -5.24
N GLU A 101 -11.87 -19.10 -4.75
CA GLU A 101 -11.45 -17.69 -4.84
C GLU A 101 -10.44 -17.30 -3.75
N ILE A 102 -10.39 -18.03 -2.63
CA ILE A 102 -9.43 -17.80 -1.54
C ILE A 102 -7.98 -17.81 -2.07
N SER A 103 -7.65 -18.79 -2.91
CA SER A 103 -6.29 -18.94 -3.44
C SER A 103 -5.86 -17.77 -4.34
N ASP A 104 -6.78 -17.24 -5.14
CA ASP A 104 -6.52 -16.07 -5.99
C ASP A 104 -6.48 -14.78 -5.16
N GLY A 105 -7.33 -14.63 -4.14
CA GLY A 105 -7.29 -13.50 -3.21
C GLY A 105 -5.94 -13.36 -2.49
N PHE A 106 -5.36 -14.47 -2.03
CA PHE A 106 -4.02 -14.47 -1.44
C PHE A 106 -2.93 -14.10 -2.45
N ARG A 107 -3.04 -14.55 -3.70
CA ARG A 107 -2.10 -14.18 -4.78
C ARG A 107 -2.13 -12.68 -5.06
N TYR A 108 -3.31 -12.09 -5.21
CA TYR A 108 -3.45 -10.63 -5.41
C TYR A 108 -2.88 -9.86 -4.22
N THR A 109 -3.22 -10.27 -2.99
CA THR A 109 -2.71 -9.63 -1.77
C THR A 109 -1.18 -9.71 -1.68
N TYR A 110 -0.59 -10.85 -2.05
CA TYR A 110 0.85 -11.02 -2.11
C TYR A 110 1.52 -10.01 -3.06
N TRP A 111 1.01 -9.88 -4.29
CA TRP A 111 1.54 -8.91 -5.25
C TRP A 111 1.36 -7.45 -4.81
N ILE A 112 0.21 -7.11 -4.21
CA ILE A 112 -0.04 -5.78 -3.67
C ILE A 112 0.98 -5.44 -2.58
N VAL A 113 1.18 -6.34 -1.63
CA VAL A 113 2.11 -6.15 -0.51
C VAL A 113 3.55 -6.07 -0.99
N LEU A 114 3.93 -6.91 -1.97
CA LEU A 114 5.26 -6.87 -2.59
C LEU A 114 5.55 -5.51 -3.24
N LEU A 115 4.57 -4.92 -3.93
CA LEU A 115 4.70 -3.59 -4.55
C LEU A 115 4.57 -2.45 -3.54
N PHE A 116 3.86 -2.65 -2.43
CA PHE A 116 3.66 -1.63 -1.40
C PHE A 116 4.97 -1.19 -0.72
N TYR A 117 5.89 -2.12 -0.44
CA TYR A 117 7.17 -1.77 0.19
C TYR A 117 8.05 -0.83 -0.63
N PRO A 118 8.40 -1.13 -1.90
CA PRO A 118 9.21 -0.22 -2.70
C PRO A 118 8.50 1.11 -2.96
N ILE A 119 7.17 1.11 -3.13
CA ILE A 119 6.41 2.35 -3.35
C ILE A 119 6.45 3.25 -2.12
N THR A 120 6.11 2.72 -0.93
CA THR A 120 6.08 3.53 0.30
C THR A 120 7.45 4.04 0.71
N THR A 121 8.51 3.28 0.44
CA THR A 121 9.89 3.70 0.73
C THR A 121 10.33 4.81 -0.21
N LEU A 122 10.02 4.70 -1.51
CA LEU A 122 10.25 5.77 -2.48
C LEU A 122 9.47 7.05 -2.12
N THR A 123 8.22 6.94 -1.67
CA THR A 123 7.43 8.09 -1.20
C THR A 123 8.09 8.77 0.00
N LYS A 124 8.56 8.02 1.01
CA LYS A 124 9.25 8.58 2.18
C LYS A 124 10.53 9.33 1.79
N ILE A 125 11.31 8.75 0.88
CA ILE A 125 12.56 9.34 0.37
C ILE A 125 12.25 10.65 -0.37
N SER A 126 11.27 10.61 -1.27
CA SER A 126 10.77 11.77 -2.02
C SER A 126 10.36 12.94 -1.11
N VAL A 127 9.63 12.66 -0.03
CA VAL A 127 9.25 13.68 0.96
C VAL A 127 10.49 14.24 1.70
N CYS A 128 11.45 13.39 2.07
CA CYS A 128 12.67 13.81 2.76
C CYS A 128 13.57 14.70 1.90
N ILE A 129 13.75 14.38 0.62
CA ILE A 129 14.52 15.23 -0.32
C ILE A 129 13.79 16.55 -0.52
N GLY A 130 12.45 16.50 -0.59
CA GLY A 130 11.62 17.68 -0.56
C GLY A 130 11.87 18.62 0.61
N TYR A 131 12.08 18.05 1.80
CA TYR A 131 12.33 18.79 3.03
C TYR A 131 13.75 19.41 3.07
N LEU A 132 14.74 18.72 2.50
CA LEU A 132 16.12 19.21 2.35
C LEU A 132 16.20 20.52 1.55
N GLY A 133 15.31 20.68 0.56
CA GLY A 133 15.23 21.90 -0.25
C GLY A 133 14.48 23.06 0.41
N LEU A 134 13.54 22.78 1.33
CA LEU A 134 12.71 23.82 1.96
C LEU A 134 13.38 24.45 3.19
N PHE A 135 14.12 23.66 3.98
CA PHE A 135 14.74 24.14 5.23
C PHE A 135 16.27 24.19 5.11
N PRO A 136 16.91 25.37 5.21
CA PRO A 136 18.37 25.50 5.14
C PRO A 136 19.12 25.09 6.43
N GLY A 137 18.42 24.60 7.46
CA GLY A 137 19.02 24.26 8.75
C GLY A 137 19.92 23.00 8.70
N LYS A 138 21.17 23.11 9.16
CA LYS A 138 22.15 22.00 9.20
C LYS A 138 21.65 20.76 9.98
N LYS A 139 20.97 20.96 11.12
CA LYS A 139 20.40 19.88 11.94
C LYS A 139 19.26 19.15 11.21
N ASN A 140 18.41 19.91 10.52
CA ASN A 140 17.29 19.34 9.75
C ASN A 140 17.81 18.52 8.57
N ARG A 141 18.90 18.96 7.92
CA ARG A 141 19.54 18.19 6.85
C ARG A 141 20.08 16.85 7.34
N LEU A 142 20.77 16.84 8.48
CA LEU A 142 21.27 15.59 9.07
C LEU A 142 20.12 14.63 9.39
N PHE A 143 19.03 15.14 10.00
CA PHE A 143 17.85 14.33 10.29
C PHE A 143 17.23 13.72 9.02
N CYS A 144 17.09 14.50 7.95
CA CYS A 144 16.58 13.99 6.67
C CYS A 144 17.47 12.90 6.07
N TYR A 145 18.79 13.06 6.10
CA TYR A 145 19.70 12.02 5.59
C TYR A 145 19.62 10.72 6.42
N VAL A 146 19.53 10.83 7.74
CA VAL A 146 19.34 9.66 8.62
C VAL A 146 18.00 8.97 8.31
N MET A 147 16.92 9.74 8.11
CA MET A 147 15.61 9.18 7.78
C MET A 147 15.56 8.52 6.40
N ILE A 148 16.29 9.05 5.41
CA ILE A 148 16.44 8.42 4.08
C ILE A 148 17.18 7.09 4.22
N GLY A 149 18.29 7.07 4.97
CA GLY A 149 19.05 5.85 5.26
C GLY A 149 18.19 4.79 5.95
N TYR A 150 17.51 5.16 7.04
CA TYR A 150 16.61 4.26 7.77
C TYR A 150 15.46 3.73 6.89
N SER A 151 14.80 4.61 6.13
CA SER A 151 13.68 4.21 5.27
C SER A 151 14.09 3.26 4.16
N SER A 152 15.27 3.48 3.57
CA SER A 152 15.81 2.58 2.54
C SER A 152 16.18 1.22 3.11
N MET A 153 16.87 1.16 4.25
CA MET A 153 17.20 -0.10 4.94
C MET A 153 15.95 -0.88 5.30
N TYR A 154 14.96 -0.21 5.89
CA TYR A 154 13.68 -0.83 6.26
C TYR A 154 12.93 -1.36 5.03
N GLY A 155 12.90 -0.59 3.95
CA GLY A 155 12.26 -0.99 2.69
C GLY A 155 12.87 -2.23 2.07
N VAL A 156 14.19 -2.24 1.98
CA VAL A 156 14.95 -3.37 1.42
C VAL A 156 14.75 -4.62 2.30
N ALA A 157 14.85 -4.48 3.62
CA ALA A 157 14.65 -5.60 4.54
C ALA A 157 13.27 -6.23 4.41
N LEU A 158 12.20 -5.43 4.36
CA LEU A 158 10.84 -5.93 4.22
C LEU A 158 10.54 -6.53 2.84
N PHE A 159 11.10 -5.92 1.79
CA PHE A 159 10.98 -6.48 0.44
C PHE A 159 11.57 -7.90 0.38
N PHE A 160 12.78 -8.09 0.89
CA PHE A 160 13.39 -9.42 0.95
C PHE A 160 12.62 -10.37 1.87
N ALA A 161 12.21 -9.91 3.06
CA ALA A 161 11.43 -10.74 3.97
C ALA A 161 10.14 -11.26 3.33
N HIS A 162 9.45 -10.44 2.53
CA HIS A 162 8.25 -10.86 1.82
C HIS A 162 8.52 -11.78 0.64
N VAL A 163 9.61 -11.57 -0.10
CA VAL A 163 10.02 -12.47 -1.18
C VAL A 163 10.35 -13.87 -0.65
N PHE A 164 10.98 -13.96 0.52
CA PHE A 164 11.33 -15.23 1.15
C PHE A 164 10.21 -15.85 2.00
N GLN A 165 9.03 -15.22 2.09
CA GLN A 165 7.93 -15.72 2.93
C GLN A 165 7.40 -17.09 2.48
N CYS A 166 7.64 -17.47 1.22
CA CYS A 166 7.14 -18.70 0.62
C CYS A 166 8.26 -19.73 0.32
N THR A 167 9.46 -19.56 0.86
CA THR A 167 10.57 -20.54 0.80
C THR A 167 10.71 -21.26 2.12
#